data_AF-K1XJ88-F1
#
_entry.id   AF-K1XJ88-F1
#
_cell.length_a   1.000
_cell.length_b   1.000
_cell.length_c   1.000
_cell.angle_alpha   90.00
_cell.angle_beta   90.00
_cell.angle_gamma   90.00
#
_symmetry.space_group_name_H-M   'P 1'
#
loop_
_entity.id
_entity.type
_entity.pdbx_description
1 polymer ?
#
loop_
_entity_poly.entity_id
_entity_poly.type
_entity_poly.pdbx_seq_one_letter_code
_entity_poly.pdbx_strand_id
1 'polypeptide(L)'
;MSLHSAQHLTDRASWVDWFIDYKAVAMMKGVWKLADLYSKETQPHILSLEPPAPPTIDDLIIRENERKDNLIKEWEEAPLATQDDESTREHVRDEYRRILNEGAAGTIEPQQWIRNWELVHSKAVALEPELQDVVGSLAIKDFLRVIAQRLDLAWGSRYLGLVVDAISIGEASKLKSLRDYAKMFEGHLQQGGAREGVFATLNELPKGKVCPCMRTHSWQPSSCDLLRLASTGQNPRNLTVSEPKLQAIKERFFMPSYEKLKASLELLWRENGASTSEGRSKYPGSVAA
;
A
#
# COMPACT_ATOMS: atom_id res chain seq x y z
N MET A 1 -59.77 -18.47 5.98
CA MET A 1 -59.78 -18.46 4.50
C MET A 1 -58.91 -17.30 4.03
N SER A 2 -57.74 -17.61 3.46
CA SER A 2 -57.13 -16.81 2.39
C SER A 2 -56.24 -17.78 1.60
N LEU A 3 -56.60 -18.03 0.35
CA LEU A 3 -55.89 -18.89 -0.61
C LEU A 3 -54.82 -18.04 -1.29
N HIS A 4 -53.56 -18.21 -0.91
CA HIS A 4 -52.41 -17.72 -1.68
C HIS A 4 -51.68 -18.92 -2.32
N SER A 5 -52.39 -19.69 -3.15
CA SER A 5 -51.79 -20.77 -3.94
C SER A 5 -51.66 -20.34 -5.40
N ALA A 6 -50.83 -19.31 -5.62
CA ALA A 6 -50.36 -18.92 -6.94
C ALA A 6 -48.97 -18.27 -6.81
N GLN A 7 -48.06 -18.92 -6.08
CA GLN A 7 -46.64 -18.62 -6.24
C GLN A 7 -46.18 -19.34 -7.51
N HIS A 8 -45.77 -18.52 -8.47
CA HIS A 8 -45.26 -18.93 -9.77
C HIS A 8 -43.98 -19.75 -9.56
N LEU A 9 -43.92 -20.98 -10.08
CA LEU A 9 -42.73 -21.83 -10.07
C LEU A 9 -41.68 -21.23 -11.02
N THR A 10 -40.94 -20.23 -10.55
CA THR A 10 -39.98 -19.47 -11.37
C THR A 10 -38.57 -20.04 -11.34
N ASP A 11 -38.23 -20.83 -10.33
CA ASP A 11 -36.90 -21.39 -10.16
C ASP A 11 -36.93 -22.78 -9.48
N ARG A 12 -35.83 -23.53 -9.57
CA ARG A 12 -35.75 -24.89 -9.02
C ARG A 12 -35.83 -24.90 -7.48
N ALA A 13 -35.47 -23.80 -6.83
CA ALA A 13 -35.54 -23.65 -5.38
C ALA A 13 -37.00 -23.52 -4.91
N SER A 14 -37.84 -22.75 -5.61
CA SER A 14 -39.28 -22.62 -5.28
C SER A 14 -40.09 -23.91 -5.43
N TRP A 15 -39.55 -24.93 -6.10
CA TRP A 15 -40.21 -26.25 -6.18
C TRP A 15 -40.29 -26.95 -4.83
N VAL A 16 -39.27 -26.82 -3.99
CA VAL A 16 -39.24 -27.46 -2.67
C VAL A 16 -40.26 -26.81 -1.74
N ASP A 17 -40.29 -25.47 -1.72
CA ASP A 17 -41.22 -24.71 -0.89
C ASP A 17 -42.68 -24.96 -1.32
N TRP A 18 -42.95 -24.94 -2.63
CA TRP A 18 -44.27 -25.30 -3.17
C TRP A 18 -44.67 -26.73 -2.79
N PHE A 19 -43.74 -27.70 -2.90
CA PHE A 19 -44.04 -29.10 -2.59
C PHE A 19 -44.37 -29.29 -1.10
N ILE A 20 -43.67 -28.59 -0.21
CA ILE A 20 -43.93 -28.62 1.23
C ILE A 20 -45.31 -28.04 1.54
N ASP A 21 -45.65 -26.88 0.96
CA ASP A 21 -46.96 -26.24 1.14
C ASP A 21 -48.11 -27.09 0.59
N TYR A 22 -47.93 -27.64 -0.62
CA TYR A 22 -48.89 -28.54 -1.23
C TYR A 22 -49.12 -29.79 -0.36
N LYS A 23 -48.04 -30.40 0.14
CA LYS A 23 -48.10 -31.58 1.01
C LYS A 23 -48.84 -31.27 2.32
N ALA A 24 -48.56 -30.12 2.94
CA ALA A 24 -49.25 -29.71 4.17
C ALA A 24 -50.75 -29.52 3.93
N VAL A 25 -51.14 -28.84 2.85
CA VAL A 25 -52.56 -28.63 2.50
C VAL A 25 -53.26 -29.94 2.16
N ALA A 26 -52.61 -30.84 1.43
CA ALA A 26 -53.15 -32.13 1.05
C ALA A 26 -53.28 -33.09 2.24
N MET A 27 -52.36 -33.04 3.22
CA MET A 27 -52.46 -33.77 4.48
C MET A 27 -53.63 -33.28 5.32
N MET A 28 -53.79 -31.95 5.47
CA MET A 28 -54.91 -31.36 6.22
C MET A 28 -56.27 -31.70 5.60
N LYS A 29 -56.33 -31.80 4.26
CA LYS A 29 -57.56 -32.20 3.53
C LYS A 29 -57.76 -33.71 3.47
N GLY A 30 -56.87 -34.52 4.04
CA GLY A 30 -56.95 -35.99 4.03
C GLY A 30 -56.74 -36.65 2.66
N VAL A 31 -56.44 -35.87 1.62
CA VAL A 31 -56.27 -36.34 0.23
C VAL A 31 -54.83 -36.75 -0.09
N TRP A 32 -53.88 -36.51 0.81
CA TRP A 32 -52.48 -36.94 0.63
C TRP A 32 -52.35 -38.45 0.38
N LYS A 33 -53.26 -39.26 0.94
CA LYS A 33 -53.31 -40.71 0.73
C LYS A 33 -53.63 -41.12 -0.72
N LEU A 34 -54.14 -40.20 -1.54
CA LEU A 34 -54.43 -40.39 -2.96
C LEU A 34 -53.27 -39.94 -3.86
N ALA A 35 -52.32 -39.17 -3.32
CA ALA A 35 -51.13 -38.75 -4.03
C ALA A 35 -50.08 -39.86 -3.93
N ASP A 36 -50.26 -40.93 -4.72
CA ASP A 36 -49.27 -41.99 -4.82
C ASP A 36 -48.08 -41.51 -5.67
N LEU A 37 -47.08 -40.93 -5.00
CA LEU A 37 -45.85 -40.41 -5.62
C LEU A 37 -44.98 -41.52 -6.24
N TYR A 38 -45.34 -42.79 -6.03
CA TYR A 38 -44.63 -43.96 -6.56
C TYR A 38 -45.51 -44.82 -7.47
N SER A 39 -46.74 -44.39 -7.78
CA SER A 39 -47.57 -45.04 -8.78
C SER A 39 -46.90 -44.93 -10.15
N LYS A 40 -46.46 -46.07 -10.67
CA LYS A 40 -45.94 -46.19 -12.05
C LYS A 40 -46.98 -45.85 -13.11
N GLU A 41 -48.27 -45.77 -12.74
CA GLU A 41 -49.39 -45.62 -13.67
C GLU A 41 -49.70 -44.16 -14.02
N THR A 42 -49.22 -43.19 -13.24
CA THR A 42 -49.46 -41.75 -13.48
C THR A 42 -48.31 -41.01 -14.18
N GLN A 43 -47.26 -41.71 -14.60
CA GLN A 43 -46.29 -41.11 -15.52
C GLN A 43 -46.90 -41.09 -16.92
N PRO A 44 -46.96 -39.94 -17.62
CA PRO A 44 -47.34 -39.95 -19.02
C PRO A 44 -46.28 -40.76 -19.75
N HIS A 45 -46.61 -41.99 -20.11
CA HIS A 45 -45.76 -42.81 -20.96
C HIS A 45 -45.73 -42.10 -22.32
N ILE A 46 -44.71 -41.28 -22.53
CA ILE A 46 -44.35 -40.81 -23.85
C ILE A 46 -44.12 -42.08 -24.66
N LEU A 47 -44.93 -42.28 -25.70
CA LEU A 47 -44.77 -43.36 -26.66
C LEU A 47 -43.29 -43.40 -27.06
N SER A 48 -42.59 -44.45 -26.65
CA SER A 48 -41.19 -44.65 -26.96
C SER A 48 -41.08 -44.85 -28.46
N LEU A 49 -40.80 -43.76 -29.18
CA LEU A 49 -40.25 -43.85 -30.53
C LEU A 49 -39.04 -44.78 -30.45
N GLU A 50 -38.98 -45.78 -31.34
CA GLU A 50 -37.82 -46.66 -31.43
C GLU A 50 -36.56 -45.81 -31.51
N PRO A 51 -35.57 -46.05 -30.65
CA PRO A 51 -34.34 -45.29 -30.69
C PRO A 51 -33.70 -45.49 -32.06
N PRO A 52 -33.20 -44.42 -32.70
CA PRO A 52 -32.51 -44.53 -33.98
C PRO A 52 -31.34 -45.51 -33.86
N ALA A 53 -31.06 -46.22 -34.95
CA ALA A 53 -29.96 -47.17 -35.01
C ALA A 53 -28.66 -46.52 -34.50
N PRO A 54 -27.86 -47.24 -33.68
CA PRO A 54 -26.66 -46.68 -33.10
C PRO A 54 -25.72 -46.21 -34.23
N PRO A 55 -25.12 -45.03 -34.10
CA PRO A 55 -24.22 -44.48 -35.12
C PRO A 55 -23.04 -45.42 -35.34
N THR A 56 -22.62 -45.53 -36.60
CA THR A 56 -21.46 -46.33 -37.00
C THR A 56 -20.17 -45.67 -36.49
N ILE A 57 -19.07 -46.43 -36.39
CA ILE A 57 -17.77 -45.87 -35.97
C ILE A 57 -17.36 -44.71 -36.90
N ASP A 58 -17.60 -44.83 -38.20
CA ASP A 58 -17.32 -43.77 -39.17
C ASP A 58 -18.19 -42.52 -38.93
N ASP A 59 -19.47 -42.70 -38.57
CA ASP A 59 -20.36 -41.59 -38.21
C ASP A 59 -19.90 -40.88 -36.93
N LEU A 60 -19.34 -41.62 -35.98
CA LEU A 60 -18.76 -41.06 -34.76
C LEU A 60 -17.47 -40.28 -35.05
N ILE A 61 -16.62 -40.78 -35.97
CA ILE A 61 -15.41 -40.07 -36.40
C ILE A 61 -15.78 -38.78 -37.11
N ILE A 62 -16.75 -38.81 -38.03
CA ILE A 62 -17.23 -37.63 -38.75
C ILE A 62 -17.81 -36.62 -37.77
N ARG A 63 -18.70 -37.05 -36.87
CA ARG A 63 -19.34 -36.18 -35.89
C ARG A 63 -18.32 -35.57 -34.90
N GLU A 64 -17.29 -36.32 -34.53
CA GLU A 64 -16.23 -35.82 -33.65
C GLU A 64 -15.29 -34.85 -34.38
N ASN A 65 -15.01 -35.09 -35.67
CA ASN A 65 -14.24 -34.15 -36.50
C ASN A 65 -15.02 -32.85 -36.73
N GLU A 66 -16.31 -32.93 -37.05
CA GLU A 66 -17.18 -31.74 -37.15
C GLU A 66 -17.29 -30.99 -35.82
N ARG A 67 -17.38 -31.72 -34.70
CA ARG A 67 -17.35 -31.11 -33.35
C ARG A 67 -16.03 -30.39 -33.09
N LYS A 68 -14.90 -31.00 -33.47
CA LYS A 68 -13.57 -30.39 -33.35
C LYS A 68 -13.41 -29.18 -34.26
N ASP A 69 -13.87 -29.24 -35.49
CA ASP A 69 -13.79 -28.14 -36.44
C ASP A 69 -14.68 -26.98 -36.02
N ASN A 70 -15.89 -27.26 -35.51
CA ASN A 70 -16.77 -26.26 -34.93
C ASN A 70 -16.18 -25.67 -33.65
N LEU A 71 -15.54 -26.47 -32.81
CA LEU A 71 -14.80 -25.96 -31.65
C LEU A 71 -13.66 -25.06 -32.12
N ILE A 72 -12.79 -25.51 -33.02
CA ILE A 72 -11.67 -24.71 -33.53
C ILE A 72 -12.19 -23.38 -34.09
N LYS A 73 -13.25 -23.43 -34.87
CA LYS A 73 -13.91 -22.23 -35.41
C LYS A 73 -14.49 -21.35 -34.30
N GLU A 74 -15.10 -21.92 -33.26
CA GLU A 74 -15.57 -21.19 -32.08
C GLU A 74 -14.41 -20.60 -31.27
N TRP A 75 -13.27 -21.29 -31.16
CA TRP A 75 -12.05 -20.79 -30.52
C TRP A 75 -11.37 -19.68 -31.34
N GLU A 76 -11.49 -19.71 -32.68
CA GLU A 76 -10.95 -18.71 -33.61
C GLU A 76 -11.90 -17.50 -33.80
N GLU A 77 -13.22 -17.71 -33.73
CA GLU A 77 -14.27 -16.68 -33.89
C GLU A 77 -14.81 -16.15 -32.56
N ALA A 78 -14.54 -16.81 -31.43
CA ALA A 78 -14.72 -16.21 -30.12
C ALA A 78 -13.91 -14.91 -30.11
N PRO A 79 -14.51 -13.78 -29.72
CA PRO A 79 -13.73 -12.61 -29.36
C PRO A 79 -12.73 -13.10 -28.32
N LEU A 80 -11.45 -13.11 -28.67
CA LEU A 80 -10.34 -13.41 -27.76
C LEU A 80 -10.70 -12.83 -26.39
N ALA A 81 -10.56 -13.64 -25.34
CA ALA A 81 -10.71 -13.25 -23.94
C ALA A 81 -9.99 -11.90 -23.66
N THR A 82 -10.68 -10.80 -23.91
CA THR A 82 -10.09 -9.46 -23.92
C THR A 82 -11.04 -8.46 -23.28
N GLN A 83 -12.35 -8.67 -23.33
CA GLN A 83 -13.29 -7.73 -22.71
C GLN A 83 -13.32 -7.86 -21.19
N ASP A 84 -13.37 -9.09 -20.65
CA ASP A 84 -13.32 -9.33 -19.21
C ASP A 84 -11.91 -9.10 -18.64
N ASP A 85 -10.87 -9.45 -19.38
CA ASP A 85 -9.48 -9.23 -18.96
C ASP A 85 -9.04 -7.76 -19.09
N GLU A 86 -9.43 -7.02 -20.13
CA GLU A 86 -9.20 -5.55 -20.18
C GLU A 86 -10.05 -4.82 -19.15
N SER A 87 -11.32 -5.18 -18.97
CA SER A 87 -12.15 -4.59 -17.91
C SER A 87 -11.56 -4.85 -16.53
N THR A 88 -11.02 -6.05 -16.29
CA THR A 88 -10.35 -6.40 -15.03
C THR A 88 -9.04 -5.63 -14.87
N ARG A 89 -8.24 -5.48 -15.94
CA ARG A 89 -6.99 -4.71 -15.93
C ARG A 89 -7.24 -3.23 -15.68
N GLU A 90 -8.21 -2.60 -16.35
CA GLU A 90 -8.55 -1.19 -16.13
C GLU A 90 -9.10 -0.97 -14.72
N HIS A 91 -9.91 -1.91 -14.22
CA HIS A 91 -10.36 -1.87 -12.84
C HIS A 91 -9.18 -1.87 -11.85
N VAL A 92 -8.18 -2.73 -12.06
CA VAL A 92 -6.96 -2.77 -11.24
C VAL A 92 -6.15 -1.47 -11.36
N ARG A 93 -6.04 -0.89 -12.57
CA ARG A 93 -5.39 0.43 -12.76
C ARG A 93 -6.10 1.53 -11.97
N ASP A 94 -7.43 1.55 -12.02
CA ASP A 94 -8.23 2.54 -11.29
C ASP A 94 -8.17 2.35 -9.78
N GLU A 95 -8.21 1.11 -9.29
CA GLU A 95 -7.97 0.81 -7.87
C GLU A 95 -6.58 1.29 -7.44
N TYR A 96 -5.56 1.06 -8.26
CA TYR A 96 -4.19 1.48 -7.96
C TYR A 96 -4.07 3.00 -7.89
N ARG A 97 -4.59 3.73 -8.89
CA ARG A 97 -4.64 5.20 -8.90
C ARG A 97 -5.39 5.74 -7.68
N ARG A 98 -6.52 5.11 -7.32
CA ARG A 98 -7.32 5.48 -6.14
C ARG A 98 -6.49 5.36 -4.86
N ILE A 99 -5.81 4.24 -4.64
CA ILE A 99 -4.96 4.03 -3.44
C ILE A 99 -3.80 5.05 -3.39
N LEU A 100 -3.16 5.34 -4.52
CA LEU A 100 -2.11 6.38 -4.55
C LEU A 100 -2.67 7.76 -4.18
N ASN A 101 -3.86 8.12 -4.69
CA ASN A 101 -4.52 9.39 -4.37
C ASN A 101 -4.95 9.47 -2.90
N GLU A 102 -5.43 8.37 -2.31
CA GLU A 102 -5.75 8.30 -0.88
C GLU A 102 -4.51 8.55 -0.01
N GLY A 103 -3.38 7.94 -0.36
CA GLY A 103 -2.11 8.19 0.31
C GLY A 103 -1.64 9.64 0.15
N ALA A 104 -1.78 10.22 -1.05
CA ALA A 104 -1.42 11.61 -1.33
C ALA A 104 -2.37 12.65 -0.67
N ALA A 105 -3.59 12.25 -0.33
CA ALA A 105 -4.52 13.06 0.46
C ALA A 105 -4.11 13.11 1.95
N GLY A 106 -3.38 12.10 2.44
CA GLY A 106 -2.93 12.02 3.83
C GLY A 106 -4.07 11.77 4.83
N THR A 107 -5.22 11.30 4.36
CA THR A 107 -6.41 11.00 5.18
C THR A 107 -6.37 9.60 5.80
N ILE A 108 -5.47 8.75 5.31
CA ILE A 108 -5.33 7.35 5.70
C ILE A 108 -4.04 7.16 6.52
N GLU A 109 -4.10 6.29 7.53
CA GLU A 109 -2.92 5.92 8.32
C GLU A 109 -1.90 5.17 7.43
N PRO A 110 -0.58 5.47 7.52
CA PRO A 110 0.44 4.85 6.65
C PRO A 110 0.43 3.31 6.69
N GLN A 111 0.20 2.72 7.87
CA GLN A 111 0.08 1.28 8.06
C GLN A 111 -1.16 0.69 7.36
N GLN A 112 -2.28 1.42 7.35
CA GLN A 112 -3.47 0.99 6.64
C GLN A 112 -3.31 1.16 5.14
N TRP A 113 -2.67 2.25 4.71
CA TRP A 113 -2.38 2.52 3.31
C TRP A 113 -1.51 1.44 2.67
N ILE A 114 -0.41 1.04 3.32
CA ILE A 114 0.50 0.03 2.76
C ILE A 114 -0.20 -1.32 2.58
N ARG A 115 -1.05 -1.75 3.54
CA ARG A 115 -1.85 -2.97 3.41
C ARG A 115 -2.85 -2.92 2.25
N ASN A 116 -3.54 -1.79 2.09
CA ASN A 116 -4.48 -1.59 0.98
C ASN A 116 -3.75 -1.60 -0.37
N TRP A 117 -2.58 -0.96 -0.42
CA TRP A 117 -1.73 -0.94 -1.59
C TRP A 117 -1.22 -2.34 -1.95
N GLU A 118 -0.77 -3.14 -0.98
CA GLU A 118 -0.30 -4.51 -1.21
C GLU A 118 -1.39 -5.41 -1.80
N LEU A 119 -2.64 -5.25 -1.33
CA LEU A 119 -3.78 -5.98 -1.89
C LEU A 119 -3.94 -5.69 -3.38
N VAL A 120 -3.94 -4.41 -3.78
CA VAL A 120 -4.07 -4.01 -5.19
C VAL A 120 -2.85 -4.44 -6.01
N HIS A 121 -1.64 -4.28 -5.47
CA HIS A 121 -0.41 -4.73 -6.12
C HIS A 121 -0.40 -6.24 -6.33
N SER A 122 -0.91 -7.04 -5.39
CA SER A 122 -1.00 -8.50 -5.56
C SER A 122 -1.93 -8.90 -6.71
N LYS A 123 -3.02 -8.17 -6.93
CA LYS A 123 -3.91 -8.35 -8.09
C LYS A 123 -3.19 -7.95 -9.39
N ALA A 124 -2.45 -6.84 -9.38
CA ALA A 124 -1.72 -6.38 -10.56
C ALA A 124 -0.61 -7.36 -10.99
N VAL A 125 0.12 -7.94 -10.04
CA VAL A 125 1.15 -8.95 -10.31
C VAL A 125 0.55 -10.23 -10.94
N ALA A 126 -0.67 -10.62 -10.56
CA ALA A 126 -1.34 -11.77 -11.15
C ALA A 126 -1.71 -11.59 -12.63
N LEU A 127 -1.66 -10.35 -13.13
CA LEU A 127 -1.98 -9.96 -14.50
C LEU A 127 -0.74 -9.53 -15.30
N GLU A 128 0.47 -9.85 -14.80
CA GLU A 128 1.70 -9.70 -15.59
C GLU A 128 1.69 -10.62 -16.82
N PRO A 129 2.21 -10.18 -17.99
CA PRO A 129 3.09 -9.02 -18.21
C PRO A 129 2.39 -7.71 -18.61
N GLU A 130 1.06 -7.65 -18.63
CA GLU A 130 0.28 -6.60 -19.32
C GLU A 130 0.11 -5.30 -18.51
N LEU A 131 0.50 -5.32 -17.24
CA LEU A 131 0.37 -4.22 -16.26
C LEU A 131 1.74 -3.66 -15.79
N GLN A 132 2.68 -3.47 -16.73
CA GLN A 132 3.98 -2.88 -16.43
C GLN A 132 3.90 -1.43 -15.92
N ASP A 133 2.81 -0.71 -16.20
CA ASP A 133 2.54 0.63 -15.68
C ASP A 133 2.25 0.63 -14.17
N VAL A 134 1.72 -0.47 -13.62
CA VAL A 134 1.38 -0.63 -12.20
C VAL A 134 2.46 -1.39 -11.41
N VAL A 135 3.28 -2.22 -12.07
CA VAL A 135 4.32 -3.02 -11.40
C VAL A 135 5.76 -2.56 -11.72
N GLY A 136 5.95 -1.89 -12.85
CA GLY A 136 7.26 -1.52 -13.38
C GLY A 136 7.94 -0.33 -12.68
N SER A 137 9.05 0.13 -13.26
CA SER A 137 9.91 1.17 -12.68
C SER A 137 9.21 2.51 -12.46
N LEU A 138 8.21 2.84 -13.30
CA LEU A 138 7.40 4.04 -13.14
C LEU A 138 6.51 3.98 -11.88
N ALA A 139 5.95 2.81 -11.60
CA ALA A 139 5.14 2.58 -10.41
C ALA A 139 5.95 2.72 -9.11
N ILE A 140 7.24 2.35 -9.12
CA ILE A 140 8.18 2.61 -8.01
C ILE A 140 8.28 4.11 -7.72
N LYS A 141 8.43 4.92 -8.78
CA LYS A 141 8.53 6.37 -8.65
C LYS A 141 7.24 6.97 -8.07
N ASP A 142 6.08 6.54 -8.55
CA ASP A 142 4.79 7.06 -8.08
C ASP A 142 4.48 6.63 -6.64
N PHE A 143 4.77 5.37 -6.29
CA PHE A 143 4.68 4.85 -4.92
C PHE A 143 5.55 5.66 -3.95
N LEU A 144 6.83 5.85 -4.27
CA LEU A 144 7.76 6.62 -3.42
C LEU A 144 7.39 8.11 -3.36
N ARG A 145 6.81 8.67 -4.42
CA ARG A 145 6.32 10.05 -4.42
C ARG A 145 5.19 10.24 -3.41
N VAL A 146 4.24 9.32 -3.34
CA VAL A 146 3.16 9.37 -2.35
C VAL A 146 3.73 9.35 -0.93
N ILE A 147 4.69 8.45 -0.67
CA ILE A 147 5.35 8.38 0.64
C ILE A 147 6.06 9.69 0.97
N ALA A 148 6.87 10.20 0.03
CA ALA A 148 7.63 11.43 0.20
C ALA A 148 6.73 12.64 0.45
N GLN A 149 5.50 12.68 -0.09
CA GLN A 149 4.64 13.85 0.05
C GLN A 149 3.89 13.91 1.39
N ARG A 150 3.41 12.76 1.89
CA ARG A 150 2.44 12.76 2.98
C ARG A 150 2.64 11.73 4.08
N LEU A 151 3.29 10.60 3.79
CA LEU A 151 3.38 9.49 4.75
C LEU A 151 4.67 9.56 5.56
N ASP A 152 5.82 9.73 4.88
CA ASP A 152 7.12 9.96 5.51
C ASP A 152 8.04 10.73 4.54
N LEU A 153 8.19 12.03 4.80
CA LEU A 153 8.94 12.94 3.94
C LEU A 153 10.43 12.56 3.86
N ALA A 154 11.05 12.18 4.98
CA ALA A 154 12.49 11.93 5.04
C ALA A 154 12.85 10.59 4.39
N TRP A 155 12.10 9.54 4.73
CA TRP A 155 12.28 8.23 4.15
C TRP A 155 11.96 8.24 2.65
N GLY A 156 10.79 8.78 2.28
CA GLY A 156 10.33 8.81 0.89
C GLY A 156 11.27 9.61 -0.02
N SER A 157 11.71 10.80 0.41
CA SER A 157 12.61 11.64 -0.41
C SER A 157 13.97 10.99 -0.65
N ARG A 158 14.51 10.27 0.35
CA ARG A 158 15.78 9.55 0.23
C ARG A 158 15.71 8.50 -0.88
N TYR A 159 14.71 7.62 -0.85
CA TYR A 159 14.60 6.55 -1.83
C TYR A 159 14.10 7.04 -3.19
N LEU A 160 13.25 8.07 -3.22
CA LEU A 160 12.82 8.70 -4.47
C LEU A 160 14.02 9.30 -5.22
N GLY A 161 14.94 9.99 -4.53
CA GLY A 161 16.15 10.52 -5.14
C GLY A 161 17.00 9.41 -5.79
N LEU A 162 17.27 8.34 -5.02
CA LEU A 162 18.01 7.18 -5.53
C LEU A 162 17.37 6.55 -6.77
N VAL A 163 16.04 6.43 -6.79
CA VAL A 163 15.31 5.85 -7.93
C VAL A 163 15.34 6.79 -9.14
N VAL A 164 15.14 8.09 -8.95
CA VAL A 164 15.20 9.08 -10.03
C VAL A 164 16.58 9.12 -10.66
N ASP A 165 17.63 9.11 -9.84
CA ASP A 165 19.02 9.11 -10.31
C ASP A 165 19.31 7.84 -11.13
N ALA A 166 18.96 6.66 -10.60
CA ALA A 166 19.17 5.40 -11.31
C ALA A 166 18.41 5.32 -12.65
N ILE A 167 17.18 5.83 -12.71
CA ILE A 167 16.42 5.92 -13.96
C ILE A 167 17.11 6.87 -14.94
N SER A 168 17.60 8.03 -14.48
CA SER A 168 18.25 9.02 -15.34
C SER A 168 19.58 8.54 -15.93
N ILE A 169 20.30 7.68 -15.21
CA ILE A 169 21.59 7.10 -15.63
C ILE A 169 21.38 5.83 -16.48
N GLY A 170 20.14 5.37 -16.65
CA GLY A 170 19.81 4.15 -17.40
C GLY A 170 20.09 2.84 -16.65
N GLU A 171 20.29 2.92 -15.33
CA GLU A 171 20.54 1.77 -14.45
C GLU A 171 19.27 1.25 -13.77
N ALA A 172 18.11 1.40 -14.43
CA ALA A 172 16.83 0.97 -13.89
C ALA A 172 16.78 -0.54 -13.56
N SER A 173 17.61 -1.36 -14.22
CA SER A 173 17.74 -2.79 -13.93
C SER A 173 18.41 -3.11 -12.59
N LYS A 174 19.09 -2.14 -11.96
CA LYS A 174 19.69 -2.28 -10.62
C LYS A 174 18.74 -1.88 -9.50
N LEU A 175 17.55 -1.36 -9.84
CA LEU A 175 16.55 -1.00 -8.85
C LEU A 175 15.98 -2.25 -8.19
N LYS A 176 15.68 -2.13 -6.89
CA LYS A 176 14.89 -3.15 -6.20
C LYS A 176 13.48 -3.18 -6.78
N SER A 177 12.79 -4.31 -6.65
CA SER A 177 11.41 -4.41 -7.12
C SER A 177 10.50 -3.48 -6.31
N LEU A 178 9.34 -3.13 -6.87
CA LEU A 178 8.31 -2.34 -6.18
C LEU A 178 7.90 -2.97 -4.83
N ARG A 179 7.78 -4.30 -4.80
CA ARG A 179 7.51 -5.07 -3.58
C ARG A 179 8.63 -4.95 -2.54
N ASP A 180 9.88 -4.88 -2.94
CA ASP A 180 10.99 -4.71 -1.99
C ASP A 180 10.95 -3.34 -1.32
N TYR A 181 10.64 -2.29 -2.09
CA TYR A 181 10.45 -0.95 -1.52
C TYR A 181 9.26 -0.89 -0.55
N ALA A 182 8.17 -1.58 -0.87
CA ALA A 182 7.01 -1.70 0.03
C ALA A 182 7.38 -2.38 1.35
N LYS A 183 8.10 -3.51 1.30
CA LYS A 183 8.59 -4.20 2.51
C LYS A 183 9.55 -3.35 3.34
N MET A 184 10.44 -2.62 2.68
CA MET A 184 11.35 -1.69 3.37
C MET A 184 10.57 -0.56 4.08
N PHE A 185 9.51 -0.05 3.44
CA PHE A 185 8.66 0.96 4.04
C PHE A 185 7.84 0.41 5.20
N GLU A 186 7.22 -0.75 5.04
CA GLU A 186 6.47 -1.42 6.10
C GLU A 186 7.36 -1.70 7.32
N GLY A 187 8.57 -2.23 7.09
CA GLY A 187 9.57 -2.44 8.14
C GLY A 187 9.96 -1.14 8.85
N HIS A 188 10.14 -0.04 8.09
CA HIS A 188 10.40 1.29 8.65
C HIS A 188 9.26 1.79 9.53
N LEU A 189 8.00 1.58 9.11
CA LEU A 189 6.83 1.93 9.91
C LEU A 189 6.70 1.07 11.17
N GLN A 190 7.03 -0.23 11.10
CA GLN A 190 6.98 -1.16 12.25
C GLN A 190 8.09 -0.89 13.27
N GLN A 191 9.25 -0.41 12.82
CA GLN A 191 10.35 0.01 13.69
C GLN A 191 10.10 1.36 14.38
N GLY A 192 8.99 2.05 14.08
CA GLY A 192 8.55 3.25 14.78
C GLY A 192 9.63 4.31 14.92
N GLY A 193 10.17 4.83 13.81
CA GLY A 193 11.15 5.94 13.84
C GLY A 193 12.41 5.66 14.69
N ALA A 194 12.68 4.40 15.06
CA ALA A 194 13.75 4.04 15.97
C ALA A 194 14.96 3.50 15.20
N ARG A 195 15.81 4.44 14.79
CA ARG A 195 17.27 4.32 14.64
C ARG A 195 17.80 3.23 13.69
N GLU A 196 18.07 3.67 12.46
CA GLU A 196 19.33 3.36 11.80
C GLU A 196 20.23 4.61 11.79
N GLY A 197 21.28 4.58 12.61
CA GLY A 197 22.48 5.40 12.38
C GLY A 197 23.01 5.03 10.98
N VAL A 198 23.38 5.97 10.12
CA VAL A 198 24.56 6.84 10.25
C VAL A 198 24.31 8.23 9.62
N PHE A 199 23.09 8.56 9.19
CA PHE A 199 22.74 9.90 8.71
C PHE A 199 21.31 10.30 9.12
N ALA A 200 21.12 10.64 10.40
CA ALA A 200 19.87 11.25 10.88
C ALA A 200 20.03 12.77 10.87
N THR A 201 19.73 13.40 9.74
CA THR A 201 19.47 14.85 9.68
C THR A 201 18.09 15.08 9.07
N LEU A 202 17.31 15.92 9.77
CA LEU A 202 16.13 16.67 9.33
C LEU A 202 14.78 15.94 9.36
N ASN A 203 14.03 16.26 10.42
CA ASN A 203 12.56 16.21 10.56
C ASN A 203 12.00 15.15 11.50
N GLU A 204 12.38 15.22 12.77
CA GLU A 204 11.35 15.14 13.82
C GLU A 204 11.63 16.27 14.82
N LEU A 205 10.81 17.33 14.76
CA LEU A 205 10.73 18.31 15.83
C LEU A 205 9.89 17.70 16.95
N PRO A 206 10.47 17.35 18.11
CA PRO A 206 9.66 17.15 19.29
C PRO A 206 9.04 18.51 19.61
N LYS A 207 7.71 18.53 19.74
CA LYS A 207 6.98 19.68 20.27
C LYS A 207 7.68 20.18 21.55
N GLY A 208 8.22 21.40 21.48
CA GLY A 208 8.56 22.20 22.67
C GLY A 208 9.95 22.03 23.29
N LYS A 209 11.05 22.30 22.56
CA LYS A 209 12.29 22.77 23.20
C LYS A 209 12.66 24.16 22.69
N VAL A 210 11.99 25.17 23.24
CA VAL A 210 12.29 26.59 22.98
C VAL A 210 13.71 26.87 23.45
N CYS A 211 14.59 27.29 22.54
CA CYS A 211 15.92 27.76 22.93
C CYS A 211 15.81 28.96 23.88
N PRO A 212 16.60 29.04 24.97
CA PRO A 212 16.66 30.22 25.85
C PRO A 212 17.04 31.52 25.11
N CYS A 213 17.60 31.41 23.91
CA CYS A 213 17.83 32.51 22.98
C CYS A 213 16.56 33.09 22.36
N MET A 214 15.40 32.44 22.55
CA MET A 214 14.06 32.81 22.03
C MET A 214 13.98 32.96 20.51
N ARG A 215 14.99 32.49 19.77
CA ARG A 215 14.97 32.41 18.31
C ARG A 215 14.42 31.06 17.89
N THR A 216 13.58 31.08 16.86
CA THR A 216 13.20 29.87 16.13
C THR A 216 14.38 29.44 15.28
N HIS A 217 14.94 28.28 15.59
CA HIS A 217 15.97 27.66 14.80
C HIS A 217 15.68 26.18 14.61
N SER A 218 16.08 25.64 13.46
CA SER A 218 15.87 24.23 13.08
C SER A 218 16.87 23.28 13.75
N TRP A 219 17.91 23.81 14.39
CA TRP A 219 18.91 23.04 15.14
C TRP A 219 18.61 22.95 16.63
N GLN A 220 19.30 22.06 17.35
CA GLN A 220 19.14 21.91 18.80
C GLN A 220 19.72 23.12 19.56
N PRO A 221 19.20 23.45 20.77
CA PRO A 221 19.76 24.52 21.60
C PRO A 221 21.26 24.32 21.93
N SER A 222 21.76 23.08 21.92
CA SER A 222 23.20 22.76 22.09
C SER A 222 24.11 23.29 20.99
N SER A 223 23.57 23.48 19.79
CA SER A 223 24.27 24.06 18.65
C SER A 223 24.04 25.58 18.55
N CYS A 224 23.35 26.19 19.53
CA CYS A 224 23.09 27.62 19.51
C CYS A 224 24.32 28.40 19.97
N ASP A 225 25.00 29.03 19.02
CA ASP A 225 26.19 29.85 19.29
C ASP A 225 25.92 31.02 20.25
N LEU A 226 24.70 31.58 20.22
CA LEU A 226 24.28 32.63 21.17
C LEU A 226 24.10 32.11 22.58
N LEU A 227 23.55 30.89 22.72
CA LEU A 227 23.40 30.26 24.03
C LEU A 227 24.77 29.91 24.60
N ARG A 228 25.64 29.31 23.78
CA ARG A 228 27.03 29.00 24.15
C ARG A 228 27.79 30.25 24.59
N LEU A 229 27.69 31.34 23.83
CA LEU A 229 28.30 32.61 24.19
C LEU A 229 27.78 33.15 25.53
N ALA A 230 26.47 33.09 25.77
CA ALA A 230 25.85 33.57 27.02
C ALA A 230 26.16 32.68 28.25
N SER A 231 26.38 31.38 28.05
CA SER A 231 26.60 30.42 29.15
C SER A 231 28.08 30.14 29.46
N THR A 232 28.94 30.02 28.43
CA THR A 232 30.35 29.67 28.60
C THR A 232 31.30 30.82 28.29
N GLY A 233 30.81 31.93 27.73
CA GLY A 233 31.65 33.04 27.27
C GLY A 233 32.45 32.74 26.00
N GLN A 234 32.36 31.52 25.45
CA GLN A 234 33.07 31.15 24.24
C GLN A 234 32.37 31.70 23.01
N ASN A 235 33.11 32.40 22.16
CA ASN A 235 32.60 32.97 20.92
C ASN A 235 33.10 32.19 19.69
N PRO A 236 32.41 31.12 19.28
CA PRO A 236 32.85 30.22 18.22
C PRO A 236 32.88 30.85 16.82
N ARG A 237 32.17 31.96 16.61
CA ARG A 237 31.97 32.60 15.30
C ARG A 237 32.11 34.12 15.33
N ASN A 238 32.79 34.66 16.35
CA ASN A 238 32.94 36.11 16.55
C ASN A 238 31.62 36.89 16.45
N LEU A 239 30.56 36.35 17.05
CA LEU A 239 29.25 36.98 17.09
C LEU A 239 29.33 38.31 17.87
N THR A 240 28.88 39.39 17.25
CA THR A 240 28.69 40.68 17.91
C THR A 240 27.26 40.77 18.43
N VAL A 241 27.09 40.79 19.76
CA VAL A 241 25.78 40.82 20.42
C VAL A 241 25.82 41.85 21.54
N SER A 242 24.75 42.61 21.70
CA SER A 242 24.62 43.58 22.80
C SER A 242 24.62 42.87 24.15
N GLU A 243 25.41 43.36 25.11
CA GLU A 243 25.49 42.88 26.49
C GLU A 243 24.12 42.64 27.18
N PRO A 244 23.13 43.56 27.12
CA PRO A 244 21.82 43.33 27.75
C PRO A 244 21.07 42.10 27.17
N LYS A 245 21.33 41.76 25.91
CA LYS A 245 20.74 40.60 25.25
C LYS A 245 21.40 39.30 25.69
N LEU A 246 22.71 39.31 25.92
CA LEU A 246 23.44 38.15 26.46
C LEU A 246 23.00 37.87 27.90
N GLN A 247 22.87 38.92 28.71
CA GLN A 247 22.41 38.81 30.09
C GLN A 247 20.98 38.24 30.19
N ALA A 248 20.05 38.73 29.35
CA ALA A 248 18.68 38.19 29.30
C ALA A 248 18.62 36.72 28.85
N ILE A 249 19.55 36.26 28.00
CA ILE A 249 19.64 34.85 27.61
C ILE A 249 20.20 34.02 28.77
N LYS A 250 21.21 34.54 29.47
CA LYS A 250 21.81 33.90 30.64
C LYS A 250 20.78 33.70 31.75
N GLU A 251 20.05 34.75 32.14
CA GLU A 251 19.00 34.68 33.16
C GLU A 251 17.91 33.66 32.82
N ARG A 252 17.44 33.64 31.57
CA ARG A 252 16.47 32.63 31.10
C ARG A 252 17.04 31.22 31.15
N PHE A 253 18.28 31.05 30.70
CA PHE A 253 18.95 29.75 30.75
C PHE A 253 19.06 29.23 32.18
N PHE A 254 19.20 30.11 33.19
CA PHE A 254 19.27 29.71 34.58
C PHE A 254 17.93 29.31 35.21
N MET A 255 16.78 29.50 34.54
CA MET A 255 15.48 29.07 35.05
C MET A 255 15.37 27.53 35.22
N PRO A 256 14.55 27.04 36.17
CA PRO A 256 14.36 25.60 36.42
C PRO A 256 13.85 24.83 35.19
N SER A 257 13.09 25.49 34.31
CA SER A 257 12.58 24.90 33.06
C SER A 257 13.67 24.37 32.12
N TYR A 258 14.91 24.82 32.29
CA TYR A 258 16.05 24.46 31.44
C TYR A 258 17.07 23.55 32.14
N GLU A 259 16.77 23.02 33.32
CA GLU A 259 17.70 22.20 34.11
C GLU A 259 18.17 20.94 33.36
N LYS A 260 17.24 20.23 32.68
CA LYS A 260 17.58 19.08 31.82
C LYS A 260 18.50 19.48 30.65
N LEU A 261 18.30 20.69 30.11
CA LEU A 261 19.14 21.21 29.03
C LEU A 261 20.54 21.55 29.57
N LYS A 262 20.65 22.17 30.74
CA LYS A 262 21.95 22.45 31.39
C LYS A 262 22.78 21.18 31.57
N ALA A 263 22.19 20.15 32.18
CA ALA A 263 22.88 18.87 32.40
C ALA A 263 23.37 18.23 31.09
N SER A 264 22.58 18.33 30.02
CA SER A 264 22.95 17.82 28.69
C SER A 264 24.09 18.63 28.06
N LEU A 265 24.11 19.96 28.26
CA LEU A 265 25.13 20.85 27.72
C LEU A 265 26.46 20.76 28.48
N GLU A 266 26.42 20.59 29.79
CA GLU A 266 27.62 20.38 30.60
C GLU A 266 28.38 19.12 30.17
N LEU A 267 27.66 18.04 29.84
CA LEU A 267 28.26 16.82 29.29
C LEU A 267 28.89 17.08 27.92
N LEU A 268 28.11 17.63 26.98
CA LEU A 268 28.52 17.83 25.59
C LEU A 268 29.66 18.84 25.43
N TRP A 269 29.68 19.91 26.21
CA TRP A 269 30.70 20.95 26.10
C TRP A 269 31.95 20.66 26.93
N ARG A 270 31.88 19.83 27.98
CA ARG A 270 33.08 19.30 28.64
C ARG A 270 33.85 18.35 27.73
N GLU A 271 33.16 17.46 27.02
CA GLU A 271 33.80 16.50 26.10
C GLU A 271 34.46 17.20 24.91
N ASN A 272 33.82 18.23 24.36
CA ASN A 272 34.38 19.01 23.25
C ASN A 272 35.43 20.06 23.67
N GLY A 273 35.56 20.36 24.97
CA GLY A 273 36.57 21.26 25.52
C GLY A 273 37.96 20.63 25.68
N ALA A 274 38.08 19.30 25.55
CA ALA A 274 39.34 18.57 25.67
C ALA A 274 40.11 18.43 24.33
N SER A 275 39.58 18.97 23.23
CA SER A 275 40.15 18.77 21.87
C SER A 275 40.45 20.08 21.14
N THR A 276 41.00 21.06 21.84
CA THR A 276 41.69 22.19 21.18
C THR A 276 43.07 22.41 21.76
N SER A 277 43.96 21.44 21.53
CA SER A 277 45.36 21.75 21.28
C SER A 277 45.92 20.71 20.31
N GLU A 278 46.47 21.23 19.21
CA GLU A 278 47.29 20.55 18.21
C GLU A 278 46.57 19.81 17.07
N GLY A 279 46.83 20.29 15.85
CA GLY A 279 46.44 19.59 14.62
C GLY A 279 46.05 20.51 13.47
N ARG A 280 46.92 21.42 13.04
CA ARG A 280 46.84 21.96 11.66
C ARG A 280 47.06 20.79 10.69
N SER A 281 45.98 20.20 10.21
CA SER A 281 46.00 19.24 9.10
C SER A 281 46.34 19.99 7.80
N LYS A 282 47.57 19.79 7.31
CA LYS A 282 47.97 20.11 5.93
C LYS A 282 47.25 19.16 4.98
N TYR A 283 46.42 19.68 4.09
CA TYR A 283 45.88 18.92 2.96
C TYR A 283 47.01 18.55 1.98
N PRO A 284 47.11 17.29 1.52
CA PRO A 284 48.00 16.90 0.43
C PRO A 284 47.27 17.08 -0.90
N GLY A 285 47.73 18.02 -1.73
CA GLY A 285 47.19 18.19 -3.07
C GLY A 285 47.11 19.64 -3.52
N SER A 286 48.26 20.31 -3.62
CA SER A 286 48.40 21.49 -4.47
C SER A 286 49.42 21.12 -5.54
N VAL A 287 48.93 20.89 -6.75
CA VAL A 287 49.77 20.74 -7.95
C VAL A 287 50.17 22.15 -8.38
N ALA A 288 51.47 22.42 -8.45
CA ALA A 288 52.00 23.68 -8.93
C ALA A 288 51.82 23.79 -10.45
N ALA A 289 51.37 24.95 -10.91
CA ALA A 289 51.52 25.45 -12.26
C ALA A 289 52.53 26.61 -12.23
#